data_AF-A0A2J6QSL9-F1
#
_entry.id   AF-A0A2J6QSL9-F1
#
_cell.length_a   1.000
_cell.length_b   1.000
_cell.length_c   1.000
_cell.angle_alpha   90.00
_cell.angle_beta   90.00
_cell.angle_gamma   90.00
#
_symmetry.space_group_name_H-M   'P 1'
#
loop_
_entity.id
_entity.type
_entity.pdbx_description
1 polymer ?
#
loop_
_entity_poly.entity_id
_entity_poly.type
_entity_poly.pdbx_seq_one_letter_code
_entity_poly.pdbx_strand_id
1 'polypeptide(L)'
;MLQGTDQSATSVQGSYSMNTLTPNRSPSSYTNIDSVSSSSQTVPALAAANRSALGPTPHLVNHDWAHTGTHLEICINKSQYTKTLCEIDLRDINSDGELFAKIKNEYFSRRKPSSSLYLRKPTGIDFVKFALEDRNSVSILQKPQSIPPPEEVTSGRYTYSPCPLGDDRPMEADKFLHYLYCGAEKPSLAWLPRLPKKSDPSIFRFVHPINEGWGIHITEGTNWFTVSLLNLFMMIMSGVAAGLWKLYMDDFQGAFGFAGWIVGVVNAVLLVYIAKWNRS
;
A
#
# COMPACT_ATOMS: atom_id res chain seq x y z
N MET A 1 -68.69 16.92 28.56
CA MET A 1 -68.20 18.20 28.01
C MET A 1 -66.68 18.18 28.12
N LEU A 2 -66.01 17.80 27.03
CA LEU A 2 -64.55 17.72 26.93
C LEU A 2 -64.08 18.87 26.01
N GLN A 3 -63.08 19.59 26.51
CA GLN A 3 -62.36 20.69 25.89
C GLN A 3 -61.69 20.26 24.58
N GLY A 4 -61.71 21.16 23.60
CA GLY A 4 -60.87 21.11 22.41
C GLY A 4 -59.51 21.77 22.64
N THR A 5 -58.62 21.63 21.65
CA THR A 5 -57.78 22.72 21.14
C THR A 5 -57.23 22.37 19.76
N ASP A 6 -56.97 23.43 19.02
CA ASP A 6 -56.83 23.57 17.58
C ASP A 6 -55.56 23.04 16.94
N GLN A 7 -55.70 22.77 15.65
CA GLN A 7 -54.62 22.61 14.67
C GLN A 7 -54.21 23.99 14.14
N SER A 8 -52.91 24.22 13.95
CA SER A 8 -52.40 25.20 13.01
C SER A 8 -51.07 24.74 12.43
N ALA A 9 -51.03 24.75 11.10
CA ALA A 9 -49.93 24.34 10.27
C ALA A 9 -49.02 25.54 9.93
N THR A 10 -47.71 25.30 9.91
CA THR A 10 -46.73 26.24 9.34
C THR A 10 -45.74 25.46 8.47
N SER A 11 -45.80 25.70 7.17
CA SER A 11 -44.90 25.17 6.15
C SER A 11 -43.67 26.07 6.02
N VAL A 12 -42.46 25.49 6.07
CA VAL A 12 -41.20 26.18 5.77
C VAL A 12 -40.60 25.57 4.50
N GLN A 13 -40.49 26.41 3.46
CA GLN A 13 -39.73 26.14 2.22
C GLN A 13 -38.24 26.38 2.47
N GLY A 14 -37.40 25.42 2.05
CA GLY A 14 -35.94 25.53 2.02
C GLY A 14 -35.42 25.13 0.64
N SER A 15 -34.77 26.08 -0.02
CA SER A 15 -34.33 26.10 -1.41
C SER A 15 -33.16 25.16 -1.70
N TYR A 16 -33.23 24.44 -2.82
CA TYR A 16 -32.13 23.66 -3.41
C TYR A 16 -31.62 24.40 -4.66
N SER A 17 -30.34 24.80 -4.64
CA SER A 17 -29.65 25.37 -5.81
C SER A 17 -28.88 24.27 -6.55
N MET A 18 -29.28 24.01 -7.79
CA MET A 18 -28.50 23.24 -8.77
C MET A 18 -27.50 24.18 -9.45
N ASN A 19 -26.21 23.81 -9.46
CA ASN A 19 -25.20 24.44 -10.31
C ASN A 19 -24.97 23.60 -11.56
N THR A 20 -25.24 24.21 -12.70
CA THR A 20 -25.14 23.66 -14.05
C THR A 20 -23.76 23.93 -14.66
N LEU A 21 -23.38 23.01 -15.54
CA LEU A 21 -22.15 22.87 -16.33
C LEU A 21 -21.65 24.14 -17.06
N THR A 22 -20.32 24.26 -17.16
CA THR A 22 -19.62 24.95 -18.25
C THR A 22 -18.41 24.12 -18.73
N PRO A 23 -18.29 23.81 -20.03
CA PRO A 23 -17.04 23.31 -20.62
C PRO A 23 -16.35 24.45 -21.39
N ASN A 24 -15.12 24.78 -21.00
CA ASN A 24 -14.29 25.74 -21.74
C ASN A 24 -13.40 24.98 -22.75
N ARG A 25 -13.65 25.18 -24.04
CA ARG A 25 -12.90 24.63 -25.18
C ARG A 25 -12.45 25.79 -26.06
N SER A 26 -11.17 25.87 -26.38
CA SER A 26 -10.60 26.82 -27.36
C SER A 26 -9.16 26.39 -27.73
N PRO A 27 -8.63 26.75 -28.91
CA PRO A 27 -8.45 25.78 -29.99
C PRO A 27 -7.01 25.50 -30.41
N SER A 28 -6.88 24.36 -31.08
CA SER A 28 -5.76 23.91 -31.91
C SER A 28 -5.52 24.81 -33.12
N SER A 29 -4.28 25.26 -33.30
CA SER A 29 -3.76 25.84 -34.54
C SER A 29 -2.98 24.79 -35.31
N TYR A 30 -3.55 24.34 -36.42
CA TYR A 30 -2.84 23.67 -37.51
C TYR A 30 -2.33 24.73 -38.47
N THR A 31 -1.04 24.71 -38.77
CA THR A 31 -0.50 25.26 -40.02
C THR A 31 0.35 24.17 -40.69
N ASN A 32 0.06 23.98 -41.96
CA ASN A 32 0.69 23.07 -42.90
C ASN A 32 1.28 23.95 -44.03
N ILE A 33 2.05 23.35 -44.95
CA ILE A 33 2.61 23.93 -46.20
C ILE A 33 3.97 24.64 -45.97
N ASP A 34 5.11 24.42 -46.65
CA ASP A 34 5.52 23.91 -47.98
C ASP A 34 6.93 23.26 -47.86
N SER A 35 7.24 22.09 -48.43
CA SER A 35 7.77 21.82 -49.79
C SER A 35 9.04 22.61 -50.20
N VAL A 36 10.12 21.88 -50.53
CA VAL A 36 11.04 22.05 -51.70
C VAL A 36 12.31 21.20 -51.52
N SER A 37 12.79 20.72 -52.67
CA SER A 37 13.57 19.53 -52.94
C SER A 37 15.04 19.81 -53.29
N SER A 38 15.81 18.72 -53.37
CA SER A 38 16.85 18.44 -54.40
C SER A 38 18.34 18.77 -54.14
N SER A 39 19.10 17.67 -53.98
CA SER A 39 20.28 17.25 -54.77
C SER A 39 21.64 17.98 -54.70
N SER A 40 22.61 17.27 -54.07
CA SER A 40 23.87 16.70 -54.64
C SER A 40 25.05 17.58 -55.12
N GLN A 41 26.25 17.08 -54.76
CA GLN A 41 27.62 17.37 -55.25
C GLN A 41 28.33 18.55 -54.53
N THR A 42 29.59 18.55 -54.06
CA THR A 42 30.81 17.76 -54.33
C THR A 42 31.86 18.11 -53.23
N VAL A 43 32.73 17.17 -52.84
CA VAL A 43 33.95 17.35 -51.98
C VAL A 43 35.09 18.03 -52.77
N PRO A 44 36.06 18.78 -52.17
CA PRO A 44 37.11 18.18 -51.31
C PRO A 44 37.80 19.07 -50.24
N ALA A 45 38.65 18.36 -49.47
CA ALA A 45 39.89 18.79 -48.82
C ALA A 45 39.87 19.16 -47.32
N LEU A 46 40.81 18.50 -46.63
CA LEU A 46 41.09 18.50 -45.20
C LEU A 46 41.40 19.89 -44.64
N ALA A 47 40.78 20.22 -43.50
CA ALA A 47 41.44 20.97 -42.43
C ALA A 47 40.76 20.67 -41.09
N ALA A 48 41.60 20.42 -40.09
CA ALA A 48 41.25 19.95 -38.76
C ALA A 48 40.34 20.89 -37.96
N ALA A 49 39.41 20.31 -37.19
CA ALA A 49 39.02 20.86 -35.90
C ALA A 49 38.39 19.75 -35.04
N ASN A 50 39.21 19.31 -34.10
CA ASN A 50 38.92 18.39 -33.01
C ASN A 50 37.77 18.95 -32.14
N ARG A 51 36.62 18.25 -32.07
CA ARG A 51 35.57 18.42 -31.04
C ARG A 51 34.56 17.27 -31.15
N SER A 52 34.94 16.09 -30.66
CA SER A 52 33.97 15.08 -30.27
C SER A 52 33.25 15.59 -29.03
N ALA A 53 32.03 16.07 -29.23
CA ALA A 53 31.05 16.25 -28.18
C ALA A 53 30.81 14.90 -27.49
N LEU A 54 31.33 14.73 -26.28
CA LEU A 54 30.80 13.74 -25.36
C LEU A 54 29.34 14.15 -25.08
N GLY A 55 28.40 13.34 -25.56
CA GLY A 55 27.05 13.33 -25.01
C GLY A 55 27.10 13.02 -23.51
N PRO A 56 26.06 13.37 -22.74
CA PRO A 56 26.01 13.06 -21.32
C PRO A 56 26.10 11.54 -21.16
N THR A 57 27.18 11.07 -20.56
CA THR A 57 27.26 9.73 -19.99
C THR A 57 26.05 9.53 -19.07
N PRO A 58 25.35 8.38 -19.13
CA PRO A 58 24.35 8.08 -18.11
C PRO A 58 25.08 8.07 -16.78
N HIS A 59 24.69 9.00 -15.90
CA HIS A 59 25.23 9.16 -14.56
C HIS A 59 25.12 7.81 -13.85
N LEU A 60 26.24 7.08 -13.74
CA LEU A 60 26.37 5.96 -12.82
C LEU A 60 26.10 6.53 -11.44
N VAL A 61 24.91 6.25 -10.90
CA VAL A 61 24.60 6.51 -9.50
C VAL A 61 25.57 5.63 -8.71
N ASN A 62 26.58 6.23 -8.08
CA ASN A 62 27.50 5.50 -7.22
C ASN A 62 26.68 4.81 -6.12
N HIS A 63 26.76 3.48 -6.08
CA HIS A 63 26.07 2.62 -5.13
C HIS A 63 26.80 2.58 -3.77
N ASP A 64 27.15 3.73 -3.19
CA ASP A 64 27.90 3.79 -1.92
C ASP A 64 27.10 3.21 -0.72
N TRP A 65 25.80 2.96 -0.90
CA TRP A 65 24.93 2.34 0.10
C TRP A 65 25.07 0.80 0.19
N ALA A 66 25.65 0.13 -0.81
CA ALA A 66 25.79 -1.33 -0.81
C ALA A 66 26.94 -1.81 0.11
N HIS A 67 27.90 -0.94 0.42
CA HIS A 67 29.08 -1.28 1.24
C HIS A 67 29.01 -0.78 2.68
N THR A 68 28.06 0.09 2.99
CA THR A 68 27.77 0.54 4.35
C THR A 68 26.62 -0.31 4.89
N GLY A 69 26.67 -0.75 6.16
CA GLY A 69 25.64 -1.58 6.78
C GLY A 69 24.30 -0.85 6.84
N THR A 70 23.55 -0.85 5.73
CA THR A 70 22.29 -0.14 5.60
C THR A 70 21.13 -1.07 5.83
N HIS A 71 20.16 -0.58 6.58
CA HIS A 71 19.02 -1.36 7.00
C HIS A 71 17.72 -0.65 6.62
N LEU A 72 16.73 -1.41 6.15
CA LEU A 72 15.38 -0.93 5.93
C LEU A 72 14.48 -1.40 7.08
N GLU A 73 13.82 -0.43 7.72
CA GLU A 73 12.95 -0.68 8.85
C GLU A 73 11.50 -0.89 8.40
N ILE A 74 10.93 -2.05 8.73
CA ILE A 74 9.57 -2.43 8.37
C ILE A 74 8.75 -2.74 9.62
N CYS A 75 7.68 -1.99 9.82
CA CYS A 75 6.70 -2.23 10.87
C CYS A 75 5.61 -3.18 10.34
N ILE A 76 5.28 -4.22 11.10
CA ILE A 76 4.26 -5.21 10.75
C ILE A 76 3.29 -5.39 11.91
N ASN A 77 2.00 -5.56 11.63
CA ASN A 77 1.00 -5.86 12.65
C ASN A 77 1.17 -7.29 13.20
N LYS A 78 1.49 -7.43 14.49
CA LYS A 78 1.54 -8.72 15.18
C LYS A 78 0.19 -9.06 15.84
N SER A 79 -0.48 -8.06 16.38
CA SER A 79 -1.81 -8.16 16.97
C SER A 79 -2.62 -6.91 16.65
N GLN A 80 -3.87 -6.82 17.11
CA GLN A 80 -4.70 -5.63 16.96
C GLN A 80 -4.08 -4.36 17.59
N TYR A 81 -3.27 -4.51 18.65
CA TYR A 81 -2.65 -3.38 19.37
C TYR A 81 -1.14 -3.41 19.35
N THR A 82 -0.53 -4.47 18.80
CA THR A 82 0.93 -4.65 18.82
C THR A 82 1.46 -4.67 17.41
N LYS A 83 2.41 -3.78 17.15
CA LYS A 83 3.21 -3.77 15.93
C LYS A 83 4.61 -4.20 16.30
N THR A 84 5.28 -4.85 15.36
CA THR A 84 6.66 -5.28 15.55
C THR A 84 7.55 -4.76 14.45
N LEU A 85 8.78 -4.43 14.81
CA LEU A 85 9.82 -4.02 13.90
C LEU A 85 10.53 -5.23 13.27
N CYS A 86 10.74 -5.13 11.98
CA CYS A 86 11.57 -6.01 11.17
C CYS A 86 12.63 -5.15 10.48
N GLU A 87 13.89 -5.44 10.78
CA GLU A 87 15.02 -4.78 10.14
C GLU A 87 15.51 -5.66 8.98
N ILE A 88 15.57 -5.09 7.78
CA ILE A 88 16.01 -5.78 6.56
C ILE A 88 17.39 -5.26 6.20
N ASP A 89 18.38 -6.14 6.24
CA ASP A 89 19.73 -5.86 5.78
C ASP A 89 19.78 -5.67 4.25
N LEU A 90 20.34 -4.56 3.78
CA LEU A 90 20.40 -4.19 2.37
C LEU A 90 21.76 -4.48 1.71
N ARG A 91 22.76 -4.99 2.44
CA ARG A 91 24.14 -5.21 1.94
C ARG A 91 24.22 -6.04 0.66
N ASP A 92 23.37 -7.06 0.54
CA ASP A 92 23.37 -8.00 -0.59
C ASP A 92 22.26 -7.73 -1.62
N ILE A 93 21.57 -6.58 -1.53
CA ILE A 93 20.43 -6.26 -2.39
C ILE A 93 20.90 -5.29 -3.47
N ASN A 94 20.77 -5.67 -4.74
CA ASN A 94 21.20 -4.85 -5.89
C ASN A 94 20.05 -4.46 -6.81
N SER A 95 18.83 -4.91 -6.54
CA SER A 95 17.65 -4.58 -7.33
C SER A 95 16.39 -4.44 -6.49
N ASP A 96 15.41 -3.70 -7.01
CA ASP A 96 14.06 -3.62 -6.43
C ASP A 96 13.45 -5.03 -6.32
N GLY A 97 13.69 -5.91 -7.30
CA GLY A 97 13.19 -7.29 -7.26
C GLY A 97 13.68 -8.07 -6.05
N GLU A 98 14.99 -8.02 -5.77
CA GLU A 98 15.60 -8.64 -4.60
C GLU A 98 15.10 -8.00 -3.29
N LEU A 99 14.96 -6.68 -3.28
CA LEU A 99 14.43 -5.94 -2.14
C LEU A 99 13.03 -6.46 -1.78
N PHE A 100 12.11 -6.43 -2.75
CA PHE A 100 10.72 -6.83 -2.53
C PHE A 100 10.59 -8.32 -2.25
N ALA A 101 11.45 -9.18 -2.83
CA ALA A 101 11.51 -10.58 -2.47
C ALA A 101 11.92 -10.78 -1.01
N LYS A 102 12.91 -10.01 -0.52
CA LYS A 102 13.35 -10.06 0.88
C LYS A 102 12.28 -9.51 1.84
N ILE A 103 11.64 -8.40 1.48
CA ILE A 103 10.48 -7.84 2.22
C ILE A 103 9.37 -8.87 2.32
N LYS A 104 9.01 -9.50 1.20
CA LYS A 104 7.99 -10.54 1.12
C LYS A 104 8.35 -11.70 2.04
N ASN A 105 9.58 -12.19 1.97
CA ASN A 105 10.04 -13.31 2.79
C ASN A 105 9.99 -12.99 4.29
N GLU A 106 10.51 -11.83 4.71
CA GLU A 106 10.46 -11.40 6.13
C GLU A 106 9.03 -11.19 6.62
N TYR A 107 8.17 -10.58 5.79
CA TYR A 107 6.77 -10.37 6.11
C TYR A 107 6.02 -11.70 6.34
N PHE A 108 6.15 -12.65 5.41
CA PHE A 108 5.47 -13.94 5.52
C PHE A 108 6.10 -14.86 6.57
N SER A 109 7.42 -14.83 6.77
CA SER A 109 8.12 -15.65 7.77
C SER A 109 7.76 -15.28 9.20
N ARG A 110 7.51 -13.99 9.47
CA ARG A 110 7.09 -13.51 10.81
C ARG A 110 5.60 -13.71 11.07
N ARG A 111 4.84 -14.08 10.04
CA ARG A 111 3.41 -14.33 10.16
C ARG A 111 3.16 -15.79 10.52
N LYS A 112 2.50 -16.03 11.65
CA LYS A 112 2.15 -17.40 12.06
C LYS A 112 1.17 -18.03 11.06
N PRO A 113 1.30 -19.32 10.72
CA PRO A 113 0.39 -20.07 9.84
C PRO A 113 -0.97 -20.37 10.48
N SER A 114 -1.61 -19.37 11.08
CA SER A 114 -2.97 -19.49 11.61
C SER A 114 -4.00 -19.32 10.48
N SER A 115 -5.19 -19.90 10.62
CA SER A 115 -6.32 -19.77 9.68
C SER A 115 -6.68 -18.32 9.33
N SER A 116 -6.34 -17.36 10.20
CA SER A 116 -6.46 -15.93 9.94
C SER A 116 -5.62 -15.43 8.77
N LEU A 117 -4.64 -16.19 8.28
CA LEU A 117 -3.78 -15.80 7.15
C LEU A 117 -4.54 -15.70 5.83
N TYR A 118 -5.48 -16.62 5.57
CA TYR A 118 -6.25 -16.58 4.33
C TYR A 118 -7.21 -15.38 4.29
N LEU A 119 -7.64 -14.92 5.46
CA LEU A 119 -8.58 -13.81 5.61
C LEU A 119 -7.90 -12.44 5.63
N ARG A 120 -6.57 -12.37 5.79
CA ARG A 120 -5.84 -11.11 5.92
C ARG A 120 -4.72 -11.01 4.91
N LYS A 121 -4.70 -9.92 4.16
CA LYS A 121 -3.67 -9.65 3.14
C LYS A 121 -3.10 -8.25 3.31
N PRO A 122 -1.84 -7.99 2.96
CA PRO A 122 -1.35 -6.63 2.75
C PRO A 122 -2.28 -5.86 1.81
N THR A 123 -2.78 -4.71 2.25
CA THR A 123 -3.65 -3.82 1.46
C THR A 123 -3.11 -2.41 1.29
N GLY A 124 -2.04 -2.06 1.99
CA GLY A 124 -1.41 -0.76 1.83
C GLY A 124 -0.08 -0.69 2.55
N ILE A 125 0.55 0.48 2.39
CA ILE A 125 1.74 0.87 3.13
C ILE A 125 1.62 2.33 3.56
N ASP A 126 2.18 2.62 4.72
CA ASP A 126 2.36 3.97 5.24
C ASP A 126 3.85 4.21 5.52
N PHE A 127 4.34 5.41 5.22
CA PHE A 127 5.65 5.85 5.69
C PHE A 127 5.49 6.46 7.07
N VAL A 128 6.22 5.94 8.04
CA VAL A 128 5.98 6.24 9.45
C VAL A 128 7.23 6.62 10.19
N LYS A 129 7.07 7.53 11.15
CA LYS A 129 7.98 7.68 12.28
C LYS A 129 7.48 6.80 13.40
N PHE A 130 8.36 5.97 13.95
CA PHE A 130 8.04 5.04 15.01
C PHE A 130 9.01 5.18 16.18
N ALA A 131 8.54 4.77 17.36
CA ALA A 131 9.33 4.57 18.55
C ALA A 131 9.45 3.06 18.78
N LEU A 132 10.68 2.56 18.84
CA LEU A 132 10.99 1.20 19.24
C LEU A 132 10.94 1.10 20.76
N GLU A 133 10.15 0.15 21.22
CA GLU A 133 9.95 -0.26 22.60
C GLU A 133 10.62 -1.63 22.85
N ASP A 134 10.41 -2.19 24.03
CA ASP A 134 10.93 -3.51 24.40
C ASP A 134 10.50 -4.62 23.42
N ARG A 135 11.39 -5.60 23.22
CA ARG A 135 11.14 -6.86 22.46
C ARG A 135 10.64 -6.62 21.03
N ASN A 136 11.17 -5.61 20.35
CA ASN A 136 10.84 -5.24 18.97
C ASN A 136 9.42 -4.69 18.79
N SER A 137 8.72 -4.34 19.87
CA SER A 137 7.43 -3.64 19.78
C SER A 137 7.65 -2.22 19.26
N VAL A 138 6.73 -1.72 18.43
CA VAL A 138 6.81 -0.34 17.92
C VAL A 138 5.51 0.42 18.09
N SER A 139 5.64 1.67 18.51
CA SER A 139 4.57 2.65 18.54
C SER A 139 4.73 3.62 17.37
N ILE A 140 3.68 3.76 16.56
CA ILE A 140 3.68 4.70 15.42
C ILE A 140 3.38 6.10 15.95
N LEU A 141 4.33 7.02 15.78
CA LEU A 141 4.22 8.41 16.20
C LEU A 141 3.63 9.29 15.12
N GLN A 142 3.99 9.05 13.85
CA GLN A 142 3.53 9.82 12.70
C GLN A 142 3.22 8.90 11.52
N LYS A 143 2.11 9.17 10.83
CA LYS A 143 1.61 8.48 9.63
C LYS A 143 0.69 9.43 8.85
N PRO A 144 0.45 9.25 7.54
CA PRO A 144 0.91 8.16 6.66
C PRO A 144 2.15 8.50 5.80
N GLN A 145 2.66 9.73 5.90
CA GLN A 145 3.77 10.23 5.08
C GLN A 145 4.85 10.87 5.97
N SER A 146 5.45 10.08 6.86
CA SER A 146 6.60 10.53 7.64
C SER A 146 7.88 9.94 7.09
N ILE A 147 8.76 10.81 6.59
CA ILE A 147 10.10 10.48 6.11
C ILE A 147 11.14 11.17 7.00
N PRO A 148 12.39 10.65 7.07
CA PRO A 148 13.46 11.33 7.80
C PRO A 148 13.63 12.75 7.27
N PRO A 149 13.73 13.77 8.14
CA PRO A 149 13.94 15.13 7.68
C PRO A 149 15.39 15.30 7.15
N PRO A 150 15.67 16.33 6.33
CA PRO A 150 16.96 16.49 5.66
C PRO A 150 18.17 16.56 6.60
N GLU A 151 17.97 17.00 7.85
CA GLU A 151 19.01 17.05 8.88
C GLU A 151 19.49 15.64 9.25
N GLU A 152 18.59 14.66 9.28
CA GLU A 152 18.93 13.25 9.53
C GLU A 152 19.78 12.67 8.40
N VAL A 153 19.49 13.07 7.17
CA VAL A 153 20.25 12.66 5.98
C VAL A 153 21.63 13.30 5.97
N THR A 154 21.69 14.60 6.29
CA THR A 154 22.94 15.37 6.37
C THR A 154 23.84 14.85 7.49
N SER A 155 23.26 14.41 8.60
CA SER A 155 23.98 13.75 9.71
C SER A 155 24.47 12.34 9.39
N GLY A 156 24.10 11.79 8.22
CA GLY A 156 24.48 10.45 7.78
C GLY A 156 23.73 9.31 8.45
N ARG A 157 22.75 9.59 9.32
CA ARG A 157 21.95 8.56 10.02
C ARG A 157 20.95 7.86 9.11
N TYR A 158 20.46 8.57 8.09
CA TYR A 158 19.56 8.03 7.07
C TYR A 158 20.06 8.38 5.67
N THR A 159 19.70 7.54 4.70
CA THR A 159 20.02 7.75 3.29
C THR A 159 18.79 7.49 2.44
N TYR A 160 18.38 8.48 1.64
CA TYR A 160 17.41 8.33 0.57
C TYR A 160 17.68 9.37 -0.53
N SER A 161 17.21 9.10 -1.75
CA SER A 161 17.38 9.97 -2.92
C SER A 161 16.12 10.00 -3.78
N PRO A 162 15.62 11.18 -4.19
CA PRO A 162 16.16 12.53 -3.91
C PRO A 162 15.89 13.00 -2.46
N CYS A 163 16.76 13.88 -1.93
CA CYS A 163 16.59 14.52 -0.61
C CYS A 163 16.69 16.06 -0.75
N PRO A 164 15.68 16.85 -0.32
CA PRO A 164 14.38 16.39 0.17
C PRO A 164 13.59 15.69 -0.93
N LEU A 165 12.81 14.69 -0.53
CA LEU A 165 11.68 14.28 -1.34
C LEU A 165 10.72 15.48 -1.32
N GLY A 166 10.26 15.97 -2.46
CA GLY A 166 9.31 17.10 -2.50
C GLY A 166 7.97 16.74 -1.83
N ASP A 167 6.85 17.26 -2.34
CA ASP A 167 5.52 16.85 -1.87
C ASP A 167 5.13 15.41 -2.26
N ASP A 168 6.02 14.70 -2.98
CA ASP A 168 5.78 13.34 -3.47
C ASP A 168 6.14 12.27 -2.45
N ARG A 169 5.28 11.26 -2.32
CA ARG A 169 5.57 10.05 -1.54
C ARG A 169 6.77 9.28 -2.11
N PRO A 170 7.60 8.62 -1.27
CA PRO A 170 8.70 7.78 -1.75
C PRO A 170 8.25 6.70 -2.71
N MET A 171 7.10 6.12 -2.41
CA MET A 171 6.45 5.12 -3.25
C MET A 171 4.93 5.16 -3.07
N GLU A 172 4.22 4.88 -4.15
CA GLU A 172 2.78 4.68 -4.11
C GLU A 172 2.43 3.30 -3.56
N ALA A 173 1.37 3.21 -2.74
CA ALA A 173 0.97 1.96 -2.10
C ALA A 173 0.64 0.85 -3.10
N ASP A 174 -0.09 1.16 -4.18
CA ASP A 174 -0.48 0.18 -5.19
C ASP A 174 0.74 -0.40 -5.91
N LYS A 175 1.74 0.44 -6.21
CA LYS A 175 3.01 -0.02 -6.77
C LYS A 175 3.75 -0.91 -5.79
N PHE A 176 3.85 -0.52 -4.52
CA PHE A 176 4.50 -1.34 -3.50
C PHE A 176 3.87 -2.73 -3.40
N LEU A 177 2.54 -2.79 -3.37
CA LEU A 177 1.80 -4.05 -3.32
C LEU A 177 2.00 -4.89 -4.59
N HIS A 178 2.03 -4.25 -5.76
CA HIS A 178 2.32 -4.94 -7.01
C HIS A 178 3.69 -5.63 -6.96
N TYR A 179 4.75 -4.93 -6.54
CA TYR A 179 6.07 -5.53 -6.37
C TYR A 179 6.07 -6.62 -5.28
N LEU A 180 5.34 -6.44 -4.18
CA LEU A 180 5.24 -7.43 -3.10
C LEU A 180 4.57 -8.75 -3.55
N TYR A 181 3.53 -8.67 -4.37
CA TYR A 181 2.80 -9.86 -4.83
C TYR A 181 3.42 -10.49 -6.08
N CYS A 182 3.66 -9.69 -7.12
CA CYS A 182 4.11 -10.15 -8.44
C CYS A 182 5.63 -10.26 -8.54
N GLY A 183 6.38 -9.60 -7.66
CA GLY A 183 7.82 -9.43 -7.82
C GLY A 183 8.17 -8.38 -8.88
N ALA A 184 9.46 -8.08 -9.03
CA ALA A 184 9.94 -7.29 -10.16
C ALA A 184 10.28 -8.22 -11.32
N GLU A 185 9.69 -7.99 -12.50
CA GLU A 185 10.03 -8.75 -13.71
C GLU A 185 11.43 -8.39 -14.25
N LYS A 186 11.93 -7.20 -13.92
CA LYS A 186 13.24 -6.69 -14.34
C LYS A 186 13.99 -6.10 -13.15
N PRO A 187 15.33 -6.19 -13.13
CA PRO A 187 16.14 -5.47 -12.16
C PRO A 187 16.03 -3.97 -12.42
N SER A 188 15.10 -3.31 -11.72
CA SER A 188 15.06 -1.85 -11.62
C SER A 188 15.68 -1.42 -10.29
N LEU A 189 16.22 -0.20 -10.27
CA LEU A 189 16.71 0.48 -9.07
C LEU A 189 15.93 1.78 -8.85
N ALA A 190 14.66 1.77 -9.23
CA ALA A 190 13.83 2.97 -9.19
C ALA A 190 13.39 3.29 -7.76
N TRP A 191 13.16 2.26 -6.94
CA TRP A 191 12.54 2.40 -5.62
C TRP A 191 13.52 2.27 -4.48
N LEU A 192 14.48 1.35 -4.58
CA LEU A 192 15.49 1.11 -3.54
C LEU A 192 16.20 2.40 -3.09
N PRO A 193 16.64 3.32 -3.98
CA PRO A 193 17.26 4.57 -3.55
C PRO A 193 16.31 5.54 -2.85
N ARG A 194 15.01 5.48 -3.13
CA ARG A 194 13.98 6.42 -2.62
C ARG A 194 13.51 6.07 -1.21
N LEU A 195 13.64 4.81 -0.81
CA LEU A 195 13.19 4.37 0.51
C LEU A 195 14.14 4.85 1.60
N PRO A 196 13.62 5.17 2.80
CA PRO A 196 14.45 5.58 3.92
C PRO A 196 15.29 4.41 4.40
N LYS A 197 16.60 4.48 4.15
CA LYS A 197 17.57 3.49 4.62
C LYS A 197 18.25 4.05 5.85
N LYS A 198 18.32 3.27 6.92
CA LYS A 198 19.07 3.62 8.11
C LYS A 198 20.53 3.22 7.91
N SER A 199 21.45 4.16 8.13
CA SER A 199 22.89 3.88 8.16
C SER A 199 23.27 3.31 9.54
N ASP A 200 24.14 2.30 9.57
CA ASP A 200 24.65 1.63 10.79
C ASP A 200 24.95 2.65 11.92
N PRO A 201 24.55 2.41 13.20
CA PRO A 201 24.14 1.15 13.82
C PRO A 201 22.68 0.73 13.58
N SER A 202 22.45 -0.59 13.52
CA SER A 202 21.12 -1.21 13.68
C SER A 202 20.33 -0.56 14.82
N ILE A 203 19.03 -0.35 14.61
CA ILE A 203 18.16 0.28 15.61
C ILE A 203 18.04 -0.49 16.92
N PHE A 204 18.31 -1.79 16.90
CA PHE A 204 18.35 -2.60 18.12
C PHE A 204 19.60 -2.38 18.96
N ARG A 205 20.65 -1.76 18.41
CA ARG A 205 21.92 -1.52 19.14
C ARG A 205 21.90 -0.26 20.00
N PHE A 206 20.92 0.63 19.82
CA PHE A 206 20.85 1.87 20.60
C PHE A 206 20.29 1.61 22.00
N VAL A 207 21.05 2.01 23.03
CA VAL A 207 20.68 1.90 24.45
C VAL A 207 20.04 3.20 24.93
N HIS A 208 19.05 3.72 24.20
CA HIS A 208 18.20 4.81 24.70
C HIS A 208 16.84 4.23 25.13
N PRO A 209 16.18 4.83 26.13
CA PRO A 209 14.91 4.32 26.65
C PRO A 209 13.79 4.30 25.60
N ILE A 210 13.88 5.14 24.57
CA ILE A 210 13.00 5.10 23.39
C ILE A 210 13.88 5.39 22.17
N ASN A 211 13.96 4.44 21.23
CA ASN A 211 14.68 4.62 19.97
C ASN A 211 13.69 5.04 18.89
N GLU A 212 13.77 6.28 18.42
CA GLU A 212 12.95 6.74 17.31
C GLU A 212 13.60 6.40 15.96
N GLY A 213 12.76 6.08 14.98
CA GLY A 213 13.21 5.82 13.62
C GLY A 213 12.11 6.03 12.59
N TRP A 214 12.50 5.92 11.32
CA TRP A 214 11.59 6.01 10.18
C TRP A 214 11.63 4.72 9.39
N GLY A 215 10.47 4.32 8.87
CA GLY A 215 10.34 3.08 8.13
C GLY A 215 9.01 2.96 7.42
N ILE A 216 8.72 1.74 6.98
CA ILE A 216 7.51 1.41 6.24
C ILE A 216 6.59 0.57 7.12
N HIS A 217 5.37 1.02 7.37
CA HIS A 217 4.35 0.21 8.01
C HIS A 217 3.48 -0.46 6.96
N ILE A 218 3.48 -1.79 6.95
CA ILE A 218 2.60 -2.58 6.07
C ILE A 218 1.24 -2.70 6.75
N THR A 219 0.21 -2.10 6.14
CA THR A 219 -1.16 -2.18 6.62
C THR A 219 -1.84 -3.43 6.07
N GLU A 220 -2.46 -4.18 6.98
CA GLU A 220 -3.17 -5.42 6.64
C GLU A 220 -4.67 -5.12 6.50
N GLY A 221 -5.27 -5.68 5.45
CA GLY A 221 -6.70 -5.60 5.17
C GLY A 221 -7.36 -6.97 5.15
N THR A 222 -8.68 -6.98 5.33
CA THR A 222 -9.47 -8.20 5.11
C THR A 222 -9.48 -8.56 3.63
N ASN A 223 -9.20 -9.82 3.31
CA ASN A 223 -9.38 -10.35 1.98
C ASN A 223 -10.86 -10.65 1.72
N TRP A 224 -11.59 -9.64 1.25
CA TRP A 224 -13.01 -9.75 0.93
C TRP A 224 -13.34 -10.91 -0.01
N PHE A 225 -12.44 -11.25 -0.94
CA PHE A 225 -12.64 -12.40 -1.83
C PHE A 225 -12.71 -13.73 -1.06
N THR A 226 -11.77 -13.97 -0.15
CA THR A 226 -11.77 -15.19 0.67
C THR A 226 -12.93 -15.22 1.64
N VAL A 227 -13.28 -14.08 2.25
CA VAL A 227 -14.48 -13.97 3.12
C VAL A 227 -15.74 -14.31 2.33
N SER A 228 -15.90 -13.76 1.14
CA SER A 228 -17.05 -14.05 0.26
C SER A 228 -17.09 -15.50 -0.17
N LEU A 229 -15.94 -16.10 -0.50
CA LEU A 229 -15.86 -17.52 -0.86
C LEU A 229 -16.22 -18.44 0.31
N LEU A 230 -15.75 -18.12 1.51
CA LEU A 230 -16.11 -18.84 2.73
C LEU A 230 -17.61 -18.73 3.03
N ASN A 231 -18.18 -17.54 2.86
CA ASN A 231 -19.62 -17.33 3.02
C ASN A 231 -20.43 -18.15 2.00
N LEU A 232 -20.01 -18.17 0.74
CA LEU A 232 -20.64 -18.99 -0.30
C LEU A 232 -20.58 -20.49 0.06
N PHE A 233 -19.42 -20.97 0.52
CA PHE A 233 -19.26 -22.36 0.96
C PHE A 233 -20.22 -22.70 2.11
N MET A 234 -20.35 -21.81 3.11
CA MET A 234 -21.29 -22.00 4.22
C MET A 234 -22.76 -22.03 3.75
N MET A 235 -23.14 -21.20 2.77
CA MET A 235 -24.48 -21.25 2.18
C MET A 235 -24.76 -22.58 1.47
N ILE A 236 -23.80 -23.10 0.71
CA ILE A 236 -23.93 -24.40 0.04
C ILE A 236 -24.09 -25.51 1.09
N MET A 237 -23.27 -25.51 2.14
CA MET A 237 -23.36 -26.50 3.23
C MET A 237 -24.72 -26.44 3.94
N SER A 238 -25.28 -25.25 4.14
CA SER A 238 -26.65 -25.10 4.66
C SER A 238 -27.70 -25.72 3.73
N GLY A 239 -27.60 -25.46 2.43
CA GLY A 239 -28.48 -26.05 1.42
C GLY A 239 -28.40 -27.59 1.36
N VAL A 240 -27.19 -28.14 1.44
CA VAL A 240 -26.97 -29.60 1.50
C VAL A 240 -27.58 -30.18 2.78
N ALA A 241 -27.38 -29.55 3.93
CA ALA A 241 -27.96 -29.99 5.19
C ALA A 241 -29.50 -29.98 5.14
N ALA A 242 -30.10 -28.96 4.54
CA ALA A 242 -31.54 -28.89 4.33
C ALA A 242 -32.05 -29.98 3.37
N GLY A 243 -31.31 -30.26 2.29
CA GLY A 243 -31.61 -31.34 1.36
C GLY A 243 -31.55 -32.71 2.02
N LEU A 244 -30.50 -32.97 2.81
CA LEU A 244 -30.36 -34.20 3.60
C LEU A 244 -31.48 -34.35 4.64
N TRP A 245 -31.84 -33.26 5.32
CA TRP A 245 -32.96 -33.26 6.27
C TRP A 245 -34.28 -33.63 5.59
N LYS A 246 -34.56 -33.01 4.44
CA LYS A 246 -35.76 -33.32 3.65
C LYS A 246 -35.82 -34.79 3.26
N LEU A 247 -34.70 -35.37 2.80
CA LEU A 247 -34.63 -36.78 2.39
C LEU A 247 -34.83 -37.76 3.56
N TYR A 248 -34.40 -37.39 4.77
CA TYR A 248 -34.47 -38.29 5.92
C TYR A 248 -35.79 -38.17 6.70
N MET A 249 -36.37 -36.97 6.78
CA MET A 249 -37.51 -36.69 7.65
C MET A 249 -38.85 -36.48 6.91
N ASP A 250 -38.85 -36.41 5.57
CA ASP A 250 -40.02 -36.08 4.72
C ASP A 250 -40.76 -34.77 5.08
N ASP A 251 -40.24 -33.99 6.03
CA ASP A 251 -40.79 -32.72 6.49
C ASP A 251 -40.08 -31.54 5.82
N PHE A 252 -40.80 -30.91 4.89
CA PHE A 252 -40.35 -29.73 4.18
C PHE A 252 -40.32 -28.49 5.08
N GLN A 253 -41.24 -28.36 6.03
CA GLN A 253 -41.39 -27.15 6.84
C GLN A 253 -40.24 -27.01 7.85
N GLY A 254 -39.81 -28.11 8.48
CA GLY A 254 -38.63 -28.13 9.36
C GLY A 254 -37.32 -27.82 8.63
N ALA A 255 -37.17 -28.27 7.38
CA ALA A 255 -35.95 -28.09 6.59
C ALA A 255 -35.63 -26.60 6.32
N PHE A 256 -36.63 -25.78 5.97
CA PHE A 256 -36.42 -24.33 5.75
C PHE A 256 -36.10 -23.59 7.04
N GLY A 257 -36.73 -23.97 8.16
CA GLY A 257 -36.43 -23.38 9.47
C GLY A 257 -34.97 -23.64 9.88
N PHE A 258 -34.50 -24.87 9.69
CA PHE A 258 -33.12 -25.26 9.98
C PHE A 258 -32.11 -24.56 9.07
N ALA A 259 -32.38 -24.51 7.76
CA ALA A 259 -31.53 -23.80 6.80
C ALA A 259 -31.43 -22.30 7.13
N GLY A 260 -32.57 -21.67 7.43
CA GLY A 260 -32.65 -20.27 7.82
C GLY A 260 -31.89 -19.97 9.11
N TRP A 261 -31.95 -20.88 10.09
CA TRP A 261 -31.17 -20.76 11.32
C TRP A 261 -29.65 -20.79 11.05
N ILE A 262 -29.17 -21.72 10.22
CA ILE A 262 -27.74 -21.77 9.83
C ILE A 262 -27.32 -20.47 9.14
N VAL A 263 -28.14 -19.97 8.20
CA VAL A 263 -27.87 -18.70 7.51
C VAL A 263 -27.80 -17.54 8.51
N GLY A 264 -28.70 -17.52 9.49
CA GLY A 264 -28.70 -16.53 10.57
C GLY A 264 -27.41 -16.57 11.40
N VAL A 265 -26.97 -17.76 11.80
CA VAL A 265 -25.71 -17.95 12.55
C VAL A 265 -24.50 -17.49 11.73
N VAL A 266 -24.42 -17.88 10.45
CA VAL A 266 -23.32 -17.49 9.55
C VAL A 266 -23.25 -15.97 9.39
N ASN A 267 -24.39 -15.31 9.16
CA ASN A 267 -24.45 -13.85 9.05
C ASN A 267 -24.08 -13.15 10.37
N ALA A 268 -24.53 -13.68 11.51
CA ALA A 268 -24.17 -13.14 12.82
C ALA A 268 -22.65 -13.23 13.07
N VAL A 269 -22.02 -14.36 12.72
CA VAL A 269 -20.56 -14.53 12.81
C VAL A 269 -19.84 -13.54 11.90
N LEU A 270 -20.32 -13.36 10.66
CA LEU A 270 -19.75 -12.40 9.72
C LEU A 270 -19.85 -10.95 10.24
N LEU A 271 -20.99 -10.57 10.81
CA LEU A 271 -21.18 -9.25 11.42
C LEU A 271 -20.23 -9.02 12.60
N VAL A 272 -20.07 -10.01 13.49
CA VAL A 272 -19.10 -9.94 14.58
C VAL A 272 -17.67 -9.80 14.05
N TYR A 273 -17.34 -10.53 12.97
CA TYR A 273 -16.03 -10.43 12.33
C TYR A 273 -15.79 -9.02 11.74
N ILE A 274 -16.76 -8.46 11.01
CA ILE A 274 -16.67 -7.10 10.44
C ILE A 274 -16.61 -6.05 11.56
N ALA A 275 -17.39 -6.20 12.62
CA ALA A 275 -17.39 -5.28 13.76
C ALA A 275 -16.05 -5.28 14.50
N LYS A 276 -15.43 -6.46 14.66
CA LYS A 276 -14.08 -6.59 15.22
C LYS A 276 -13.04 -5.94 14.29
N TRP A 277 -13.21 -6.09 12.98
CA TRP A 277 -12.31 -5.52 11.99
C TRP A 277 -12.33 -3.99 11.98
N ASN A 278 -13.52 -3.36 12.00
CA ASN A 278 -13.65 -1.90 12.00
C ASN A 278 -13.05 -1.22 13.25
N ARG A 279 -12.73 -1.98 14.30
CA ARG A 279 -12.10 -1.47 15.53
C ARG A 279 -10.58 -1.65 15.58
N SER A 280 -10.00 -2.34 14.60
CA SER A 280 -8.54 -2.57 14.50
C SER A 280 -7.92 -1.63 13.46
#